data_AF-A0A962X5I1-F1
#
_entry.id   AF-A0A962X5I1-F1
#
_cell.length_a   1.000
_cell.length_b   1.000
_cell.length_c   1.000
_cell.angle_alpha   90.00
_cell.angle_beta   90.00
_cell.angle_gamma   90.00
#
_symmetry.space_group_name_H-M   'P 1'
#
loop_
_entity.id
_entity.type
_entity.pdbx_description
1 polymer ?
#
loop_
_entity_poly.entity_id
_entity_poly.type
_entity_poly.pdbx_seq_one_letter_code
_entity_poly.pdbx_strand_id
1 'polypeptide(L)'
;MSEITCLNGACPPPPLGINSGLPEYLKLDPRGWDRGDIEMAIALKRTELNQAMDYRKNYDTEEHNICLALIRFQDGSSEVLTAYSNDSAIAESVRLGLHLIPNVYDKVPANERFGCDGMAQHHTEPKLLNYLCATLEARQAAYRKQFLPRDPLYRFILQRQRQHASEQAALSRDIKKVAAVVIVTEIDCCPTCTAYSIERFRERFPGIPLRTIELGKQVRGGVKPQYRQVTVGRK
;
A
#
# COMPACT_ATOMS: atom_id res chain seq x y z
N MET A 1 5.28 -50.28 48.24
CA MET A 1 5.51 -48.85 48.52
C MET A 1 5.60 -48.15 47.17
N SER A 2 4.73 -47.26 46.74
CA SER A 2 3.48 -46.74 47.30
C SER A 2 2.69 -46.20 46.11
N GLU A 3 1.43 -46.64 45.97
CA GLU A 3 0.48 -46.09 45.02
C GLU A 3 0.20 -44.63 45.39
N ILE A 4 0.31 -43.71 44.42
CA ILE A 4 -0.23 -42.36 44.57
C ILE A 4 -1.64 -42.39 43.98
N THR A 5 -2.59 -42.54 44.89
CA THR A 5 -4.02 -42.31 44.73
C THR A 5 -4.31 -40.94 44.12
N CYS A 6 -4.97 -40.91 42.96
CA CYS A 6 -5.70 -39.74 42.49
C CYS A 6 -6.95 -39.55 43.34
N LEU A 7 -6.85 -38.74 44.40
CA LEU A 7 -8.01 -38.21 45.11
C LEU A 7 -8.51 -36.97 44.36
N ASN A 8 -9.74 -37.05 43.86
CA ASN A 8 -10.58 -35.92 43.42
C ASN A 8 -10.03 -34.98 42.34
N GLY A 9 -9.95 -35.48 41.10
CA GLY A 9 -10.68 -34.91 39.96
C GLY A 9 -10.60 -33.42 39.58
N ALA A 10 -9.62 -32.63 40.02
CA ALA A 10 -9.40 -31.29 39.48
C ALA A 10 -7.91 -30.90 39.50
N CYS A 11 -7.32 -30.77 38.31
CA CYS A 11 -6.00 -30.18 38.15
C CYS A 11 -6.01 -28.71 38.63
N PRO A 12 -4.94 -28.22 39.26
CA PRO A 12 -4.81 -26.79 39.55
C PRO A 12 -4.82 -26.00 38.23
N PRO A 13 -5.48 -24.83 38.18
CA PRO A 13 -5.48 -24.01 36.98
C PRO A 13 -4.05 -23.58 36.63
N PRO A 14 -3.70 -23.48 35.33
CA PRO A 14 -2.40 -23.00 34.93
C PRO A 14 -2.18 -21.57 35.42
N PRO A 15 -0.92 -21.15 35.66
CA PRO A 15 -0.63 -19.80 36.10
C PRO A 15 -1.19 -18.79 35.09
N LEU A 16 -1.86 -17.76 35.61
CA LEU A 16 -2.44 -16.65 34.85
C LEU A 16 -1.42 -16.12 33.86
N GLY A 17 -1.64 -16.45 32.59
CA GLY A 17 -0.87 -15.91 31.48
C GLY A 17 -0.97 -14.40 31.48
N ILE A 18 0.17 -13.76 31.25
CA ILE A 18 0.31 -12.33 31.03
C ILE A 18 -0.63 -11.97 29.88
N ASN A 19 -1.77 -11.33 30.19
CA ASN A 19 -2.63 -10.71 29.20
C ASN A 19 -1.83 -9.57 28.56
N SER A 20 -1.10 -9.88 27.47
CA SER A 20 -0.65 -8.86 26.53
C SER A 20 -1.92 -8.18 26.01
N GLY A 21 -2.22 -6.98 26.50
CA GLY A 21 -3.44 -6.21 26.22
C GLY A 21 -3.58 -5.73 24.77
N LEU A 22 -3.18 -6.55 23.80
CA LEU A 22 -3.49 -6.37 22.40
C LEU A 22 -4.83 -7.05 22.12
N PRO A 23 -5.82 -6.35 21.55
CA PRO A 23 -7.10 -6.95 21.22
C PRO A 23 -6.90 -8.15 20.28
N GLU A 24 -7.61 -9.24 20.56
CA GLU A 24 -7.72 -10.38 19.65
C GLU A 24 -8.26 -9.88 18.31
N TYR A 25 -7.38 -9.69 17.34
CA TYR A 25 -7.75 -9.30 16.00
C TYR A 25 -8.63 -10.41 15.42
N LEU A 26 -9.89 -10.10 15.11
CA LEU A 26 -10.74 -10.90 14.23
C LEU A 26 -9.89 -11.30 13.03
N LYS A 27 -9.60 -12.60 12.89
CA LYS A 27 -8.81 -13.16 11.78
C LYS A 27 -9.63 -13.01 10.50
N LEU A 28 -9.69 -11.80 9.96
CA LEU A 28 -10.17 -11.53 8.62
C LEU A 28 -9.20 -12.17 7.65
N ASP A 29 -9.71 -13.04 6.78
CA ASP A 29 -8.90 -13.74 5.81
C ASP A 29 -8.26 -12.73 4.85
N PRO A 30 -6.91 -12.61 4.80
CA PRO A 30 -6.23 -11.79 3.79
C PRO A 30 -6.51 -12.28 2.36
N ARG A 31 -7.10 -13.48 2.18
CA ARG A 31 -7.58 -14.00 0.89
C ARG A 31 -8.89 -13.40 0.41
N GLY A 32 -9.52 -12.45 1.13
CA GLY A 32 -10.82 -11.94 0.71
C GLY A 32 -10.83 -11.06 -0.54
N TRP A 33 -9.72 -10.96 -1.28
CA TRP A 33 -9.73 -10.55 -2.69
C TRP A 33 -9.15 -11.70 -3.50
N ASP A 34 -9.88 -12.12 -4.53
CA ASP A 34 -9.37 -13.12 -5.46
C ASP A 34 -8.19 -12.56 -6.24
N ARG A 35 -7.25 -13.42 -6.62
CA ARG A 35 -6.06 -12.99 -7.38
C ARG A 35 -6.45 -12.32 -8.70
N GLY A 36 -7.52 -12.78 -9.37
CA GLY A 36 -8.02 -12.20 -10.59
C GLY A 36 -8.53 -10.77 -10.41
N ASP A 37 -9.28 -10.49 -9.34
CA ASP A 37 -9.76 -9.13 -9.03
C ASP A 37 -8.60 -8.17 -8.80
N ILE A 38 -7.59 -8.64 -8.08
CA ILE A 38 -6.39 -7.87 -7.77
C ILE A 38 -5.60 -7.54 -9.04
N GLU A 39 -5.39 -8.54 -9.91
CA GLU A 39 -4.71 -8.39 -11.19
C GLU A 39 -5.50 -7.46 -12.13
N MET A 40 -6.83 -7.55 -12.14
CA MET A 40 -7.70 -6.63 -12.87
C MET A 40 -7.56 -5.19 -12.36
N ALA A 41 -7.53 -4.98 -11.04
CA ALA A 41 -7.42 -3.64 -10.46
C ALA A 41 -6.14 -2.91 -10.90
N ILE A 42 -4.99 -3.60 -10.91
CA ILE A 42 -3.74 -3.00 -11.36
C ILE A 42 -3.69 -2.83 -12.88
N ALA A 43 -4.29 -3.73 -13.67
CA ALA A 43 -4.40 -3.59 -15.12
C ALA A 43 -5.29 -2.40 -15.53
N LEU A 44 -6.41 -2.19 -14.84
CA LEU A 44 -7.27 -1.03 -15.03
C LEU A 44 -6.52 0.26 -14.67
N LYS A 45 -5.82 0.28 -13.53
CA LYS A 45 -5.04 1.44 -13.12
C LYS A 45 -3.90 1.76 -14.11
N ARG A 46 -3.27 0.73 -14.69
CA ARG A 46 -2.28 0.88 -15.77
C ARG A 46 -2.90 1.52 -17.02
N THR A 47 -4.09 1.08 -17.40
CA THR A 47 -4.85 1.66 -18.53
C THR A 47 -5.17 3.13 -18.29
N GLU A 48 -5.66 3.47 -17.09
CA GLU A 48 -5.93 4.86 -16.68
C GLU A 48 -4.67 5.73 -16.76
N LEU A 49 -3.54 5.24 -16.26
CA LEU A 49 -2.26 5.96 -16.32
C LEU A 49 -1.82 6.21 -17.76
N ASN A 50 -1.86 5.18 -18.62
CA ASN A 50 -1.46 5.31 -20.02
C ASN A 50 -2.36 6.34 -20.74
N GLN A 51 -3.68 6.28 -20.53
CA GLN A 51 -4.61 7.26 -21.10
C GLN A 51 -4.33 8.68 -20.61
N ALA A 52 -4.07 8.86 -19.31
CA ALA A 52 -3.80 10.18 -18.74
C ALA A 52 -2.44 10.76 -19.18
N MET A 53 -1.53 9.92 -19.68
CA MET A 53 -0.19 10.29 -20.14
C MET A 53 -0.04 10.33 -21.66
N ASP A 54 -1.09 9.98 -22.43
CA ASP A 54 -1.09 9.92 -23.90
C ASP A 54 -0.68 11.24 -24.57
N TYR A 55 -0.87 12.37 -23.89
CA TYR A 55 -0.42 13.68 -24.37
C TYR A 55 1.12 13.81 -24.46
N ARG A 56 1.90 12.93 -23.82
CA ARG A 56 3.37 12.97 -23.81
C ARG A 56 3.99 11.95 -24.76
N LYS A 57 4.23 12.38 -26.00
CA LYS A 57 4.77 11.54 -27.08
C LYS A 57 6.13 10.88 -26.82
N ASN A 58 6.98 11.47 -25.97
CA ASN A 58 8.34 10.98 -25.68
C ASN A 58 8.47 10.38 -24.28
N TYR A 59 7.38 9.83 -23.73
CA TYR A 59 7.38 9.25 -22.40
C TYR A 59 6.63 7.92 -22.43
N ASP A 60 7.35 6.83 -22.19
CA ASP A 60 6.74 5.51 -22.07
C ASP A 60 6.44 5.19 -20.59
N THR A 61 5.16 5.22 -20.24
CA THR A 61 4.68 4.82 -18.91
C THR A 61 4.97 3.35 -18.60
N GLU A 62 5.18 2.51 -19.61
CA GLU A 62 5.49 1.09 -19.45
C GLU A 62 6.92 0.84 -19.01
N GLU A 63 7.83 1.80 -19.11
CA GLU A 63 9.20 1.66 -18.57
C GLU A 63 9.26 1.81 -17.04
N HIS A 64 8.11 2.05 -16.40
CA HIS A 64 8.01 2.39 -14.99
C HIS A 64 7.05 1.47 -14.23
N ASN A 65 7.31 1.29 -12.94
CA ASN A 65 6.54 0.41 -12.07
C ASN A 65 5.28 1.11 -11.56
N ILE A 66 4.21 0.34 -11.43
CA ILE A 66 3.03 0.71 -10.66
C ILE A 66 2.80 -0.34 -9.58
N CYS A 67 2.47 0.12 -8.37
CA CYS A 67 2.06 -0.76 -7.28
C CYS A 67 0.76 -0.31 -6.67
N LEU A 68 0.00 -1.29 -6.19
CA LEU A 68 -1.18 -1.10 -5.37
C LEU A 68 -0.92 -1.61 -3.96
N ALA A 69 -1.45 -0.92 -2.95
CA ALA A 69 -1.70 -1.51 -1.64
C ALA A 69 -3.22 -1.57 -1.44
N LEU A 70 -3.74 -2.80 -1.40
CA LEU A 70 -5.14 -3.07 -1.06
C LEU A 70 -5.21 -3.29 0.45
N ILE A 71 -5.94 -2.42 1.13
CA ILE A 71 -5.98 -2.36 2.60
C ILE A 71 -7.38 -2.69 3.05
N ARG A 72 -7.50 -3.66 3.96
CA ARG A 72 -8.75 -3.97 4.64
C ARG A 72 -8.67 -3.48 6.06
N PHE A 73 -9.73 -2.84 6.53
CA PHE A 73 -9.84 -2.38 7.90
C PHE A 73 -10.68 -3.32 8.75
N GLN A 74 -10.51 -3.22 10.07
CA GLN A 74 -11.18 -4.07 11.06
C GLN A 74 -12.71 -3.95 11.06
N ASP A 75 -13.26 -2.85 10.55
CA ASP A 75 -14.70 -2.64 10.45
C ASP A 75 -15.30 -3.09 9.10
N GLY A 76 -14.50 -3.78 8.28
CA GLY A 76 -14.92 -4.28 6.97
C GLY A 76 -14.75 -3.30 5.81
N SER A 77 -14.46 -2.02 6.08
CA SER A 77 -14.13 -1.07 5.01
C SER A 77 -12.80 -1.39 4.32
N SER A 78 -12.59 -0.85 3.12
CA SER A 78 -11.36 -1.08 2.33
C SER A 78 -10.87 0.19 1.64
N GLU A 79 -9.57 0.25 1.38
CA GLU A 79 -8.91 1.35 0.68
C GLU A 79 -7.88 0.79 -0.33
N VAL A 80 -7.68 1.52 -1.43
CA VAL A 80 -6.64 1.21 -2.42
C VAL A 80 -5.70 2.40 -2.53
N LEU A 81 -4.43 2.19 -2.19
CA LEU A 81 -3.37 3.16 -2.44
C LEU A 81 -2.65 2.79 -3.73
N THR A 82 -2.32 3.79 -4.55
CA THR A 82 -1.59 3.59 -5.82
C THR A 82 -0.29 4.38 -5.82
N ALA A 83 0.82 3.72 -6.10
CA ALA A 83 2.13 4.35 -6.26
C ALA A 83 2.70 4.08 -7.66
N TYR A 84 3.36 5.08 -8.22
CA TYR A 84 4.07 5.00 -9.50
C TYR A 84 5.52 5.46 -9.31
N SER A 85 6.46 4.76 -9.92
CA SER A 85 7.91 4.93 -9.64
C SER A 85 8.50 6.22 -10.18
N ASN A 86 7.85 6.84 -11.17
CA ASN A 86 8.30 8.08 -11.81
C ASN A 86 7.22 9.17 -11.76
N ASP A 87 6.53 9.30 -10.62
CA ASP A 87 5.44 10.27 -10.45
C ASP A 87 5.91 11.73 -10.46
N SER A 88 7.21 11.99 -10.27
CA SER A 88 7.82 13.32 -10.45
C SER A 88 7.79 13.80 -11.89
N ALA A 89 7.77 12.89 -12.87
CA ALA A 89 7.63 13.23 -14.28
C ALA A 89 6.19 13.66 -14.63
N ILE A 90 5.20 13.33 -13.80
CA ILE A 90 3.78 13.58 -14.06
C ILE A 90 3.38 14.96 -13.52
N ALA A 91 2.57 15.70 -14.29
CA ALA A 91 2.00 16.96 -13.81
C ALA A 91 1.13 16.73 -12.56
N GLU A 92 1.16 17.66 -11.60
CA GLU A 92 0.49 17.46 -10.32
C GLU A 92 -1.03 17.23 -10.45
N SER A 93 -1.69 17.94 -11.37
CA SER A 93 -3.12 17.76 -11.65
C SER A 93 -3.45 16.35 -12.14
N VAL A 94 -2.61 15.79 -13.01
CA VAL A 94 -2.73 14.41 -13.51
C VAL A 94 -2.48 13.42 -12.38
N ARG A 95 -1.43 13.63 -11.58
CA ARG A 95 -1.10 12.79 -10.41
C ARG A 95 -2.24 12.73 -9.40
N LEU A 96 -2.87 13.88 -9.12
CA LEU A 96 -4.04 13.97 -8.23
C LEU A 96 -5.28 13.31 -8.85
N GLY A 97 -5.53 13.50 -10.14
CA GLY A 97 -6.64 12.86 -10.85
C GLY A 97 -6.53 11.35 -10.93
N LEU A 98 -5.31 10.81 -10.98
CA LEU A 98 -5.02 9.37 -10.92
C LEU A 98 -5.00 8.81 -9.50
N HIS A 99 -5.18 9.66 -8.47
CA HIS A 99 -5.09 9.30 -7.06
C HIS A 99 -3.75 8.65 -6.67
N LEU A 100 -2.65 9.08 -7.29
CA LEU A 100 -1.32 8.59 -6.94
C LEU A 100 -0.86 9.20 -5.62
N ILE A 101 -0.47 8.34 -4.68
CA ILE A 101 0.00 8.79 -3.38
C ILE A 101 1.30 9.61 -3.52
N PRO A 102 1.45 10.72 -2.77
CA PRO A 102 2.70 11.48 -2.74
C PRO A 102 3.80 10.70 -2.02
N ASN A 103 5.05 11.07 -2.27
CA ASN A 103 6.14 10.64 -1.41
C ASN A 103 6.05 11.37 -0.06
N VAL A 104 6.04 10.59 1.02
CA VAL A 104 6.03 11.07 2.42
C VAL A 104 7.29 10.67 3.17
N TYR A 105 8.29 10.07 2.49
CA TYR A 105 9.49 9.52 3.12
C TYR A 105 10.20 10.53 4.02
N ASP A 106 10.33 11.78 3.55
CA ASP A 106 10.93 12.90 4.29
C ASP A 106 10.14 13.33 5.53
N LYS A 107 8.86 13.00 5.60
CA LYS A 107 7.91 13.38 6.67
C LYS A 107 7.73 12.29 7.74
N VAL A 108 8.20 11.08 7.48
CA VAL A 108 8.17 9.96 8.45
C VAL A 108 9.44 10.02 9.31
N PRO A 109 9.44 9.69 10.61
CA PRO A 109 10.66 9.59 11.42
C PRO A 109 11.65 8.55 10.86
N ALA A 110 12.96 8.81 10.92
CA ALA A 110 13.96 7.96 10.26
C ALA A 110 13.95 6.50 10.74
N ASN A 111 13.74 6.28 12.04
CA ASN A 111 13.59 4.96 12.66
C ASN A 111 12.26 4.25 12.31
N GLU A 112 11.34 4.93 11.65
CA GLU A 112 10.02 4.43 11.27
C GLU A 112 9.84 4.27 9.76
N ARG A 113 10.74 4.82 8.95
CA ARG A 113 10.69 4.75 7.49
C ARG A 113 10.93 3.33 6.98
N PHE A 114 10.11 2.92 6.03
CA PHE A 114 10.42 1.79 5.14
C PHE A 114 11.26 2.32 3.97
N GLY A 115 12.43 1.77 3.72
CA GLY A 115 13.35 2.32 2.73
C GLY A 115 14.16 1.25 2.05
N CYS A 116 14.96 1.63 1.07
CA CYS A 116 15.99 0.80 0.44
C CYS A 116 17.19 1.69 0.19
N ASP A 117 18.04 1.89 1.21
CA ASP A 117 19.34 2.58 1.17
C ASP A 117 19.53 3.61 0.02
N GLY A 118 18.72 4.68 0.04
CA GLY A 118 18.83 5.82 -0.89
C GLY A 118 18.03 5.72 -2.20
N MET A 119 17.46 4.57 -2.53
CA MET A 119 16.59 4.35 -3.71
C MET A 119 15.09 4.31 -3.37
N ALA A 120 14.74 4.49 -2.09
CA ALA A 120 13.36 4.38 -1.59
C ALA A 120 12.35 5.27 -2.34
N GLN A 121 12.74 6.46 -2.81
CA GLN A 121 11.85 7.33 -3.58
C GLN A 121 11.53 6.82 -4.99
N HIS A 122 12.29 5.86 -5.51
CA HIS A 122 12.10 5.27 -6.84
C HIS A 122 11.32 3.95 -6.78
N HIS A 123 11.20 3.36 -5.60
CA HIS A 123 10.48 2.10 -5.40
C HIS A 123 9.10 2.39 -4.84
N THR A 124 8.12 1.69 -5.38
CA THR A 124 6.71 1.97 -5.19
C THR A 124 6.15 1.29 -3.94
N GLU A 125 6.68 0.14 -3.54
CA GLU A 125 6.30 -0.60 -2.34
C GLU A 125 6.68 0.14 -1.04
N PRO A 126 7.93 0.63 -0.85
CA PRO A 126 8.27 1.41 0.33
C PRO A 126 7.44 2.69 0.41
N LYS A 127 7.13 3.32 -0.74
CA LYS A 127 6.28 4.51 -0.81
C LYS A 127 4.86 4.25 -0.30
N LEU A 128 4.25 3.13 -0.70
CA LEU A 128 2.94 2.69 -0.19
C LEU A 128 2.97 2.45 1.32
N LEU A 129 3.97 1.72 1.82
CA LEU A 129 4.08 1.41 3.24
C LEU A 129 4.34 2.65 4.10
N ASN A 130 5.20 3.56 3.64
CA ASN A 130 5.40 4.83 4.33
C ASN A 130 4.13 5.68 4.35
N TYR A 131 3.36 5.73 3.25
CA TYR A 131 2.10 6.45 3.24
C TYR A 131 1.08 5.82 4.19
N LEU A 132 0.96 4.49 4.19
CA LEU A 132 0.11 3.74 5.09
C LEU A 132 0.47 3.98 6.57
N CYS A 133 1.75 4.09 6.91
CA CYS A 133 2.20 4.30 8.29
C CYS A 133 2.37 5.78 8.67
N ALA A 134 2.27 6.71 7.72
CA ALA A 134 2.39 8.13 8.00
C ALA A 134 1.22 8.66 8.84
N THR A 135 1.51 9.65 9.68
CA THR A 135 0.47 10.38 10.41
C THR A 135 -0.44 11.14 9.44
N LEU A 136 -1.66 11.45 9.89
CA LEU A 136 -2.58 12.30 9.13
C LEU A 136 -1.92 13.61 8.69
N GLU A 137 -1.20 14.25 9.61
CA GLU A 137 -0.48 15.48 9.33
C GLU A 137 0.56 15.31 8.22
N ALA A 138 1.38 14.26 8.27
CA ALA A 138 2.38 13.97 7.25
C ALA A 138 1.74 13.72 5.87
N ARG A 139 0.61 12.98 5.81
CA ARG A 139 -0.13 12.74 4.57
C ARG A 139 -0.72 14.03 4.00
N GLN A 140 -1.36 14.85 4.82
CA GLN A 140 -1.96 16.12 4.39
C GLN A 140 -0.89 17.13 3.97
N ALA A 141 0.21 17.25 4.72
CA ALA A 141 1.32 18.14 4.40
C ALA A 141 1.92 17.82 3.02
N ALA A 142 1.92 16.56 2.59
CA ALA A 142 2.42 16.16 1.28
C ALA A 142 1.60 16.68 0.09
N TYR A 143 0.35 17.12 0.31
CA TYR A 143 -0.47 17.78 -0.70
C TYR A 143 -0.40 19.32 -0.64
N ARG A 144 0.21 19.88 0.41
CA ARG A 144 0.37 21.33 0.60
C ARG A 144 1.61 21.83 -0.15
N LYS A 145 1.55 21.85 -1.49
CA LYS A 145 2.58 22.54 -2.30
C LYS A 145 2.26 24.01 -2.50
N GLN A 146 3.26 24.87 -2.29
CA GLN A 146 3.10 26.33 -2.37
C GLN A 146 2.92 26.84 -3.80
N PHE A 147 3.46 26.15 -4.80
CA PHE A 147 3.35 26.63 -6.18
C PHE A 147 1.92 26.52 -6.69
N LEU A 148 1.37 27.66 -7.08
CA LEU A 148 0.09 27.78 -7.76
C LEU A 148 0.33 28.32 -9.16
N PRO A 149 -0.30 27.73 -10.18
CA PRO A 149 -0.24 28.26 -11.55
C PRO A 149 -0.68 29.72 -11.62
N ARG A 150 -0.16 30.47 -12.61
CA ARG A 150 -0.59 31.85 -12.89
C ARG A 150 -2.01 31.90 -13.45
N ASP A 151 -2.36 30.94 -14.31
CA ASP A 151 -3.69 30.82 -14.91
C ASP A 151 -4.78 30.62 -13.82
N PRO A 152 -5.82 31.48 -13.76
CA PRO A 152 -6.83 31.42 -12.72
C PRO A 152 -7.68 30.14 -12.73
N LEU A 153 -8.04 29.64 -13.91
CA LEU A 153 -8.87 28.45 -14.04
C LEU A 153 -8.08 27.22 -13.59
N TYR A 154 -6.86 27.06 -14.07
CA TYR A 154 -6.01 25.95 -13.70
C TYR A 154 -5.62 25.99 -12.22
N ARG A 155 -5.42 27.19 -11.66
CA ARG A 155 -5.24 27.38 -10.21
C ARG A 155 -6.45 26.87 -9.42
N PHE A 156 -7.66 27.27 -9.80
CA PHE A 156 -8.89 26.84 -9.13
C PHE A 156 -9.07 25.32 -9.17
N ILE A 157 -8.88 24.71 -10.34
CA ILE A 157 -8.96 23.25 -10.52
C ILE A 157 -7.94 22.54 -9.61
N LEU A 158 -6.67 22.97 -9.63
CA LEU A 158 -5.62 22.33 -8.83
C LEU A 158 -5.88 22.47 -7.33
N GLN A 159 -6.38 23.63 -6.88
CA GLN A 159 -6.75 23.83 -5.48
C GLN A 159 -7.87 22.88 -5.04
N ARG A 160 -8.92 22.71 -5.86
CA ARG A 160 -10.01 21.76 -5.59
C ARG A 160 -9.51 20.33 -5.54
N GLN A 161 -8.66 19.93 -6.48
CA GLN A 161 -8.07 18.58 -6.48
C GLN A 161 -7.20 18.32 -5.24
N ARG A 162 -6.38 19.30 -4.81
CA ARG A 162 -5.58 19.19 -3.58
C ARG A 162 -6.45 19.12 -2.33
N GLN A 163 -7.53 19.89 -2.28
CA GLN A 163 -8.48 19.83 -1.17
C GLN A 163 -9.09 18.43 -1.09
N HIS A 164 -9.64 17.92 -2.19
CA HIS A 164 -10.22 16.58 -2.23
C HIS A 164 -9.19 15.50 -1.84
N ALA A 165 -7.96 15.57 -2.35
CA ALA A 165 -6.92 14.62 -1.96
C ALA A 165 -6.53 14.70 -0.47
N SER A 166 -6.57 15.90 0.11
CA SER A 166 -6.31 16.10 1.55
C SER A 166 -7.46 15.59 2.42
N GLU A 167 -8.70 15.71 1.95
CA GLU A 167 -9.89 15.13 2.58
C GLU A 167 -9.84 13.60 2.52
N GLN A 168 -9.52 13.02 1.37
CA GLN A 168 -9.32 11.57 1.22
C GLN A 168 -8.22 11.05 2.15
N ALA A 169 -7.10 11.77 2.28
CA ALA A 169 -6.03 11.41 3.23
C ALA A 169 -6.49 11.40 4.70
N ALA A 170 -7.54 12.16 5.04
CA ALA A 170 -8.17 12.14 6.35
C ALA A 170 -9.11 10.95 6.55
N LEU A 171 -9.60 10.36 5.47
CA LEU A 171 -10.40 9.12 5.49
C LEU A 171 -9.51 7.87 5.58
N SER A 172 -8.26 7.93 5.09
CA SER A 172 -7.27 6.88 5.26
C SER A 172 -7.02 6.61 6.74
N ARG A 173 -7.28 5.39 7.20
CA ARG A 173 -7.26 5.10 8.65
C ARG A 173 -5.85 4.97 9.21
N ASP A 174 -5.79 4.99 10.54
CA ASP A 174 -4.60 4.64 11.32
C ASP A 174 -4.24 3.17 11.07
N ILE A 175 -2.93 2.85 11.01
CA ILE A 175 -2.40 1.49 10.90
C ILE A 175 -2.99 0.54 11.97
N LYS A 176 -3.35 1.05 13.16
CA LYS A 176 -3.99 0.27 14.23
C LYS A 176 -5.36 -0.29 13.85
N LYS A 177 -6.02 0.28 12.85
CA LYS A 177 -7.33 -0.16 12.32
C LYS A 177 -7.20 -1.09 11.12
N VAL A 178 -6.00 -1.30 10.61
CA VAL A 178 -5.74 -2.20 9.49
C VAL A 178 -5.88 -3.65 9.97
N ALA A 179 -6.62 -4.44 9.20
CA ALA A 179 -6.82 -5.86 9.42
C ALA A 179 -5.95 -6.71 8.48
N ALA A 180 -5.72 -6.27 7.24
CA ALA A 180 -4.86 -6.96 6.29
C ALA A 180 -4.37 -6.01 5.20
N VAL A 181 -3.22 -6.33 4.60
CA VAL A 181 -2.65 -5.60 3.47
C VAL A 181 -2.24 -6.58 2.37
N VAL A 182 -2.58 -6.26 1.12
CA VAL A 182 -2.02 -6.92 -0.06
C VAL A 182 -1.27 -5.89 -0.90
N ILE A 183 0.04 -6.09 -1.06
CA ILE A 183 0.87 -5.29 -1.96
C ILE A 183 0.95 -6.01 -3.30
N VAL A 184 0.61 -5.32 -4.37
CA VAL A 184 0.71 -5.84 -5.74
C VAL A 184 1.63 -4.95 -6.51
N THR A 185 2.63 -5.56 -7.15
CA THR A 185 3.65 -4.87 -7.91
C THR A 185 3.77 -5.49 -9.28
N GLU A 186 3.92 -4.64 -10.30
CA GLU A 186 4.17 -5.14 -11.64
C GLU A 186 5.56 -5.77 -11.76
N ILE A 187 6.56 -5.19 -11.09
CA ILE A 187 7.96 -5.64 -11.09
C ILE A 187 8.24 -6.47 -9.83
N ASP A 188 9.09 -7.48 -9.94
CA ASP A 188 9.53 -8.24 -8.76
C ASP A 188 10.28 -7.35 -7.76
N CYS A 189 9.95 -7.46 -6.47
CA CYS A 189 10.64 -6.71 -5.45
C CYS A 189 12.13 -7.12 -5.43
N CYS A 190 13.04 -6.15 -5.46
CA CYS A 190 14.45 -6.47 -5.30
C CYS A 190 14.73 -7.01 -3.88
N PRO A 191 15.85 -7.74 -3.66
CA PRO A 191 16.19 -8.26 -2.33
C PRO A 191 16.21 -7.18 -1.24
N THR A 192 16.72 -5.99 -1.57
CA THR A 192 16.74 -4.84 -0.65
C THR A 192 15.33 -4.32 -0.34
N CYS A 193 14.40 -4.28 -1.31
CA CYS A 193 13.00 -3.95 -1.07
C CYS A 193 12.35 -4.92 -0.10
N THR A 194 12.53 -6.21 -0.36
CA THR A 194 11.94 -7.26 0.45
C THR A 194 12.43 -7.14 1.89
N ALA A 195 13.74 -7.05 2.12
CA ALA A 195 14.31 -6.95 3.45
C ALA A 195 13.89 -5.68 4.21
N TYR A 196 14.10 -4.50 3.61
CA TYR A 196 13.97 -3.25 4.35
C TYR A 196 12.55 -2.66 4.37
N SER A 197 11.64 -3.20 3.56
CA SER A 197 10.25 -2.74 3.50
C SER A 197 9.26 -3.84 3.87
N ILE A 198 9.26 -4.97 3.16
CA ILE A 198 8.25 -6.03 3.37
C ILE A 198 8.49 -6.78 4.69
N GLU A 199 9.72 -7.25 4.91
CA GLU A 199 10.08 -8.00 6.14
C GLU A 199 10.01 -7.09 7.36
N ARG A 200 10.59 -5.88 7.28
CA ARG A 200 10.47 -4.89 8.35
C ARG A 200 9.03 -4.53 8.69
N PHE A 201 8.10 -4.51 7.72
CA PHE A 201 6.69 -4.30 8.01
C PHE A 201 6.10 -5.48 8.80
N ARG A 202 6.41 -6.72 8.42
CA ARG A 202 5.98 -7.92 9.13
C ARG A 202 6.53 -7.96 10.56
N GLU A 203 7.78 -7.56 10.75
CA GLU A 203 8.40 -7.47 12.08
C GLU A 203 7.76 -6.38 12.95
N ARG A 204 7.47 -5.21 12.37
CA ARG A 204 6.86 -4.09 13.08
C ARG A 204 5.38 -4.34 13.42
N PHE A 205 4.67 -5.07 12.57
CA PHE A 205 3.24 -5.34 12.70
C PHE A 205 2.93 -6.84 12.54
N PRO A 206 3.39 -7.72 13.46
CA PRO A 206 3.26 -9.17 13.32
C PRO A 206 1.80 -9.66 13.31
N GLY A 207 0.88 -8.85 13.85
CA GLY A 207 -0.56 -9.14 13.85
C GLY A 207 -1.30 -8.72 12.57
N ILE A 208 -0.65 -8.05 11.62
CA ILE A 208 -1.26 -7.64 10.34
C ILE A 208 -0.77 -8.57 9.23
N PRO A 209 -1.62 -9.46 8.69
CA PRO A 209 -1.26 -10.26 7.53
C PRO A 209 -0.89 -9.38 6.33
N LEU A 210 0.31 -9.61 5.79
CA LEU A 210 0.83 -8.96 4.60
C LEU A 210 1.13 -10.00 3.51
N ARG A 211 0.39 -9.92 2.40
CA ARG A 211 0.62 -10.69 1.18
C ARG A 211 1.24 -9.81 0.11
N THR A 212 2.22 -10.33 -0.62
CA THR A 212 2.79 -9.68 -1.81
C THR A 212 2.42 -10.48 -3.05
N ILE A 213 2.04 -9.81 -4.13
CA ILE A 213 1.81 -10.39 -5.45
C ILE A 213 2.69 -9.66 -6.46
N GLU A 214 3.58 -10.39 -7.10
CA GLU A 214 4.51 -9.87 -8.11
C GLU A 214 4.08 -10.39 -9.48
N LEU A 215 4.08 -9.51 -10.49
CA LEU A 215 3.62 -9.83 -11.84
C LEU A 215 4.77 -9.97 -12.85
N GLY A 216 6.03 -9.98 -12.41
CA GLY A 216 7.17 -10.42 -13.22
C GLY A 216 7.58 -9.49 -14.36
N LYS A 217 7.18 -8.21 -14.35
CA LYS A 217 7.62 -7.22 -15.35
C LYS A 217 9.14 -7.02 -15.26
N GLN A 218 9.82 -7.06 -16.41
CA GLN A 218 11.25 -6.75 -16.52
C GLN A 218 11.46 -5.62 -17.52
N VAL A 219 11.68 -4.40 -17.01
CA VAL A 219 11.84 -3.19 -17.84
C VAL A 219 12.98 -3.33 -18.86
N ARG A 220 14.15 -3.79 -18.43
CA ARG A 220 15.31 -3.99 -19.32
C ARG A 220 15.21 -5.24 -20.22
N GLY A 221 14.31 -6.17 -19.90
CA GLY A 221 14.10 -7.40 -20.64
C GLY A 221 12.92 -7.34 -21.62
N GLY A 222 12.19 -6.22 -21.67
CA GLY A 222 10.96 -6.09 -22.46
C GLY A 222 9.82 -7.01 -21.99
N VAL A 223 9.93 -7.60 -20.80
CA VAL A 223 8.94 -8.53 -20.26
C VAL A 223 7.80 -7.71 -19.64
N LYS A 224 6.58 -7.95 -20.13
CA LYS A 224 5.35 -7.30 -19.63
C LYS A 224 4.85 -7.96 -18.34
N PRO A 225 4.04 -7.26 -17.52
CA PRO A 225 3.35 -7.88 -16.40
C PRO A 225 2.52 -9.09 -16.84
N GLN A 226 2.51 -10.14 -16.02
CA GLN A 226 1.75 -11.35 -16.26
C GLN A 226 0.48 -11.36 -15.40
N TYR A 227 -0.66 -11.24 -16.05
CA TYR A 227 -1.97 -11.42 -15.42
C TYR A 227 -2.46 -12.85 -15.69
N ARG A 228 -2.95 -13.55 -14.67
CA ARG A 228 -3.73 -14.77 -14.89
C ARG A 228 -4.99 -14.35 -15.64
N GLN A 229 -5.27 -15.05 -16.73
CA GLN A 229 -6.37 -14.74 -17.63
C GLN A 229 -7.69 -14.65 -16.84
N VAL A 230 -8.19 -13.43 -16.60
CA VAL A 230 -9.47 -13.22 -15.92
C VAL A 230 -10.56 -13.57 -16.92
N THR A 231 -11.03 -14.81 -16.86
CA THR A 231 -12.20 -15.21 -17.63
C THR A 231 -13.42 -14.58 -16.95
N VAL A 232 -13.85 -13.41 -17.41
CA VAL A 232 -15.16 -12.88 -17.04
C VAL A 232 -16.18 -13.76 -17.73
N GLY A 233 -16.56 -14.85 -17.06
CA GLY A 233 -17.65 -15.69 -17.51
C GLY A 233 -18.92 -14.85 -17.56
N ARG A 234 -19.38 -14.51 -18.76
CA ARG A 234 -20.74 -13.99 -18.96
C ARG A 234 -21.69 -15.09 -18.50
N LYS A 235 -22.35 -14.90 -17.35
CA LYS A 235 -23.60 -15.59 -17.04
C LYS A 235 -24.76 -14.83 -17.66
#